data_AF-A0A7V8AHB3-F1
#
_entry.id   AF-A0A7V8AHB3-F1
#
_cell.length_a   1.000
_cell.length_b   1.000
_cell.length_c   1.000
_cell.angle_alpha   90.00
_cell.angle_beta   90.00
_cell.angle_gamma   90.00
#
_symmetry.space_group_name_H-M   'P 1'
#
loop_
_entity.id
_entity.type
_entity.pdbx_description
1 polymer ?
#
loop_
_entity_poly.entity_id
_entity_poly.type
_entity_poly.pdbx_seq_one_letter_code
_entity_poly.pdbx_strand_id
1 'polypeptide(L)' 'MIADTATVNQAANDGEQAYIFLDEVQNLPDWGPQLKQLVDINPVKVLVTGSSALKLEAGSDSLAGRTSTIEMGF' A
#
# COMPACT_ATOMS: atom_id res chain seq x y z
N MET A 1 9.33 -11.47 26.29
CA MET A 1 8.00 -11.18 25.74
C MET A 1 8.14 -11.12 24.23
N ILE A 2 7.78 -12.19 23.54
CA ILE A 2 7.53 -12.16 22.10
C ILE A 2 6.10 -11.62 21.97
N ALA A 3 5.93 -10.45 21.34
CA ALA A 3 4.62 -9.88 21.10
C ALA A 3 3.77 -10.90 20.32
N ASP A 4 2.55 -11.14 20.77
CA ASP A 4 1.54 -11.90 20.02
C ASP A 4 1.49 -11.36 18.61
N THR A 5 2.07 -12.10 17.66
CA THR A 5 2.18 -11.65 16.27
C THR A 5 0.87 -12.01 15.59
N ALA A 6 -0.16 -11.19 15.79
CA ALA A 6 -1.37 -11.28 14.99
C ALA A 6 -0.98 -11.13 13.52
N THR A 7 -1.48 -12.02 12.66
CA THR A 7 -1.27 -11.86 11.22
C THR A 7 -1.94 -10.58 10.76
N VAL A 8 -1.48 -9.98 9.66
CA VAL A 8 -2.12 -8.79 9.05
C VAL A 8 -3.62 -9.00 8.88
N ASN A 9 -4.02 -10.21 8.47
CA ASN A 9 -5.43 -10.56 8.30
C ASN A 9 -6.16 -10.66 9.64
N GLN A 10 -5.53 -11.18 10.69
CA GLN A 10 -6.15 -11.27 12.01
C GLN A 10 -6.41 -9.87 12.58
N ALA A 11 -5.39 -9.00 12.58
CA ALA A 11 -5.52 -7.62 13.05
C ALA A 11 -6.61 -6.86 12.26
N ALA A 12 -6.60 -6.98 10.92
CA ALA A 12 -7.61 -6.37 10.06
C ALA A 12 -9.04 -6.86 10.35
N ASN A 13 -9.22 -8.15 10.63
CA ASN A 13 -10.53 -8.73 10.96
C ASN A 13 -11.01 -8.37 12.38
N ASP A 14 -10.09 -8.15 13.31
CA ASP A 14 -10.40 -7.76 14.69
C ASP A 14 -10.76 -6.27 14.82
N GLY A 15 -10.90 -5.57 13.68
CA GLY A 15 -11.18 -4.14 13.63
C GLY A 15 -9.98 -3.25 13.99
N GLU A 16 -8.80 -3.86 14.13
CA GLU A 16 -7.55 -3.13 14.35
C GLU A 16 -6.99 -2.64 13.01
N GLN A 17 -6.49 -1.41 12.99
CA GLN A 17 -5.94 -0.83 11.77
C GLN A 17 -4.60 -1.50 11.43
N ALA A 18 -4.61 -2.34 10.40
CA ALA A 18 -3.40 -2.91 9.83
C ALA A 18 -2.76 -1.97 8.78
N TYR A 19 -1.44 -1.94 8.75
CA TYR A 19 -0.62 -1.16 7.82
C TYR A 19 0.32 -2.05 7.02
N ILE A 20 0.43 -1.79 5.73
CA ILE A 20 1.37 -2.48 4.81
C ILE A 20 2.31 -1.42 4.23
N PHE A 21 3.60 -1.71 4.26
CA PHE A 21 4.65 -0.83 3.73
C PHE A 21 5.35 -1.55 2.60
N LEU A 22 5.28 -0.98 1.39
CA LEU A 22 5.92 -1.54 0.21
C LEU A 22 6.97 -0.57 -0.33
N ASP A 23 8.19 -1.05 -0.47
CA ASP A 23 9.30 -0.27 -0.99
C ASP A 23 9.47 -0.48 -2.50
N GLU A 24 9.73 0.61 -3.23
CA GLU A 24 10.05 0.61 -4.66
C GLU A 24 9.03 -0.17 -5.53
N VAL A 25 7.74 0.10 -5.32
CA VAL A 25 6.63 -0.67 -5.94
C VAL A 25 6.66 -0.64 -7.46
N GLN A 26 7.26 0.39 -8.07
CA GLN A 26 7.38 0.49 -9.51
C GLN A 26 8.27 -0.61 -10.14
N ASN A 27 9.02 -1.36 -9.33
CA ASN A 27 9.79 -2.51 -9.80
C ASN A 27 8.91 -3.76 -10.02
N LEU A 28 7.67 -3.75 -9.53
CA LEU A 28 6.71 -4.84 -9.70
C LEU A 28 5.80 -4.57 -10.91
N PRO A 29 5.57 -5.55 -11.78
CA PRO A 29 4.56 -5.42 -12.83
C PRO A 29 3.16 -5.37 -12.21
N ASP A 30 2.27 -4.59 -12.82
CA ASP A 30 0.85 -4.50 -12.46
C ASP A 30 0.56 -4.19 -10.97
N TRP A 31 1.49 -3.48 -10.31
CA TRP A 31 1.39 -3.19 -8.88
C TRP A 31 0.14 -2.37 -8.51
N GLY A 32 -0.27 -1.43 -9.36
CA GLY A 32 -1.43 -0.58 -9.12
C GLY A 32 -2.74 -1.37 -9.01
N PRO A 33 -3.13 -2.14 -10.04
CA PRO A 33 -4.30 -3.01 -9.99
C PRO A 33 -4.29 -4.00 -8.82
N GLN A 34 -3.13 -4.57 -8.49
CA GLN A 34 -3.01 -5.48 -7.35
C GLN A 34 -3.22 -4.77 -6.01
N LEU A 35 -2.65 -3.57 -5.83
CA LEU A 35 -2.87 -2.76 -4.64
C LEU A 35 -4.32 -2.33 -4.50
N LYS A 36 -4.96 -1.95 -5.61
CA LYS A 36 -6.39 -1.64 -5.64
C LYS A 36 -7.19 -2.80 -5.08
N GLN A 37 -6.95 -4.01 -5.60
CA GLN A 37 -7.66 -5.20 -5.13
C GLN A 37 -7.41 -5.45 -3.64
N LEU A 38 -6.16 -5.29 -3.17
CA LEU A 38 -5.79 -5.50 -1.78
C LEU A 38 -6.55 -4.58 -0.81
N VAL A 39 -6.64 -3.28 -1.14
CA VAL A 39 -7.32 -2.28 -0.29
C VAL A 39 -8.83 -2.29 -0.44
N ASP A 40 -9.36 -2.77 -1.58
CA ASP A 40 -10.81 -2.89 -1.79
C ASP A 40 -11.39 -4.07 -0.99
N ILE A 41 -10.62 -5.15 -0.76
CA ILE A 41 -11.10 -6.36 -0.07
C ILE A 41 -10.68 -6.47 1.40
N ASN A 42 -9.62 -5.76 1.83
CA ASN A 42 -9.15 -5.80 3.21
C ASN A 42 -9.14 -4.40 3.83
N PRO A 43 -9.49 -4.24 5.13
CA PRO A 43 -9.44 -2.97 5.83
C PRO A 43 -7.99 -2.58 6.24
N VAL A 44 -7.11 -2.47 5.25
CA VAL A 44 -5.69 -2.14 5.42
C VAL A 44 -5.37 -0.74 4.89
N LYS A 45 -4.38 -0.08 5.48
CA LYS A 45 -3.75 1.11 4.90
C LYS A 45 -2.41 0.74 4.30
N VAL A 46 -2.14 1.20 3.09
CA VAL A 46 -0.89 0.89 2.38
C VAL A 46 -0.09 2.17 2.20
N LEU A 47 1.17 2.15 2.63
CA LEU A 47 2.17 3.13 2.23
C LEU A 47 3.08 2.50 1.18
N VAL A 48 3.25 3.20 0.06
CA VAL A 48 4.16 2.80 -1.01
C VAL A 48 5.24 3.86 -1.18
N THR A 49 6.44 3.42 -1.55
CA THR A 49 7.52 4.30 -1.96
C THR A 49 7.89 4.02 -3.42
N GLY A 50 8.60 4.96 -4.02
CA GLY A 50 9.24 4.76 -5.31
C GLY A 50 10.32 5.79 -5.57
N SER A 51 11.30 5.39 -6.37
CA SER A 51 12.45 6.21 -6.76
C SER A 51 12.11 7.51 -7.50
N SER A 52 10.92 7.64 -8.09
CA SER A 52 10.45 8.92 -8.65
C SER A 52 8.92 9.00 -8.72
N ALA A 53 8.39 10.22 -8.58
CA ALA A 53 6.96 10.51 -8.72
C ALA A 53 6.41 10.04 -10.08
N LEU A 54 7.11 10.35 -11.18
CA LEU A 54 6.70 9.95 -12.53
C LEU A 54 6.51 8.42 -12.70
N LYS A 55 7.39 7.62 -12.08
CA LYS A 55 7.27 6.15 -12.15
C LYS A 55 6.10 5.62 -11.31
N LEU A 56 5.80 6.27 -10.19
CA LEU A 56 4.62 5.96 -9.38
C LEU A 56 3.32 6.38 -10.08
N GLU A 57 3.31 7.52 -10.76
CA GLU A 57 2.16 7.98 -11.54
C GLU A 57 1.81 6.99 -12.66
N ALA A 58 2.81 6.48 -13.39
CA ALA A 58 2.61 5.54 -14.49
C ALA A 58 1.86 4.25 -14.11
N GLY A 59 1.93 3.83 -12.84
CA GLY A 59 1.23 2.63 -12.34
C GLY A 59 0.02 2.90 -11.45
N SER A 60 -0.21 4.15 -11.03
CA SER A 60 -1.21 4.48 -10.01
C SER A 60 -2.59 4.87 -10.55
N ASP A 61 -2.79 4.84 -11.87
CA ASP A 61 -4.05 5.26 -12.51
C ASP A 61 -5.28 4.50 -11.95
N SER A 62 -5.12 3.20 -11.70
CA SER A 62 -6.15 2.36 -11.07
C SER A 62 -6.50 2.77 -9.62
N LEU A 63 -5.63 3.52 -8.94
CA LEU A 63 -5.78 3.97 -7.57
C LEU A 63 -6.40 5.38 -7.46
N ALA A 64 -6.84 5.96 -8.58
CA ALA A 64 -7.45 7.29 -8.62
C ALA A 64 -8.55 7.47 -7.55
N GLY A 65 -8.47 8.60 -6.85
CA GLY A 65 -9.40 8.98 -5.77
C GLY A 65 -9.23 8.20 -4.45
N ARG A 66 -8.23 7.33 -4.34
CA ARG A 66 -7.96 6.50 -3.14
C ARG A 66 -6.57 6.75 -2.53
N THR A 67 -5.79 7.65 -3.11
CA THR A 67 -4.40 7.91 -2.74
C THR A 67 -4.18 9.36 -2.30
N SER A 68 -3.28 9.53 -1.34
CA SER A 68 -2.66 10.82 -1.03
C SER A 68 -1.18 10.68 -1.34
N THR A 69 -0.68 11.51 -2.27
CA THR A 69 0.74 11.50 -2.66
C THR A 69 1.49 12.54 -1.85
N ILE A 70 2.63 12.14 -1.30
CA ILE A 70 3.59 13.05 -0.67
C ILE A 70 4.89 12.93 -1.46
N GLU A 71 5.31 14.01 -2.10
CA GLU A 71 6.63 14.07 -2.71
C GLU A 71 7.68 14.34 -1.63
N MET A 72 8.69 13.48 -1.57
CA MET A 72 9.79 13.59 -0.62
C MET A 72 11.09 13.79 -1.41
N GLY A 73 11.53 15.04 -1.50
CA GLY A 73 12.70 15.45 -2.29
C GLY A 73 12.86 16.98 -2.28
N PHE A 74 14.00 17.47 -2.75
CA PHE A 74 14.29 18.90 -2.91
C PHE A 74 14.11 19.32 -4.36
#